data_AF-A0A2N0QWN8-F1
#
_entry.id   AF-A0A2N0QWN8-F1
#
_cell.length_a   1.000
_cell.length_b   1.000
_cell.length_c   1.000
_cell.angle_alpha   90.00
_cell.angle_beta   90.00
_cell.angle_gamma   90.00
#
_symmetry.space_group_name_H-M   'P 1'
#
loop_
_entity.id
_entity.type
_entity.pdbx_description
1 polymer ?
#
loop_
_entity_poly.entity_id
_entity_poly.type
_entity_poly.pdbx_seq_one_letter_code
_entity_poly.pdbx_strand_id
1 'polypeptide(L)'
;MEIYLHFQMVSDDSELLNSIKQLNASTMSWSNICDFFRARDFHKLIKACSGSNTVHVMSSMNWVTEVFGGHIADYDDSRVRRKILIDARKMILESGPAIDPSGYFRYDQIFKHPHNISNVFLARRVKDNWQNHFFRGQDVDNVDVSFSQYAHTHRVHELLNISFRYNHLT
;
A
#
# COMPACT_ATOMS: atom_id res chain seq x y z
N MET A 1 8.54 -18.69 18.83
CA MET A 1 8.40 -17.46 18.02
C MET A 1 9.41 -16.48 18.57
N GLU A 2 10.46 -16.18 17.82
CA GLU A 2 11.49 -15.24 18.23
C GLU A 2 11.29 -13.93 17.47
N ILE A 3 11.33 -12.81 18.20
CA ILE A 3 11.14 -11.46 17.66
C ILE A 3 12.43 -10.71 17.88
N TYR A 4 13.09 -10.32 16.80
CA TYR A 4 14.29 -9.51 16.82
C TYR A 4 13.92 -8.07 16.51
N LEU A 5 14.19 -7.15 17.44
CA LEU A 5 13.94 -5.72 17.27
C LEU A 5 15.27 -5.01 17.04
N HIS A 6 15.48 -4.52 15.82
CA HIS A 6 16.59 -3.64 15.49
C HIS A 6 16.07 -2.20 15.39
N PHE A 7 16.57 -1.31 16.25
CA PHE A 7 16.25 0.11 16.20
C PHE A 7 17.46 0.90 15.71
N GLN A 8 17.57 1.04 14.39
CA GLN A 8 18.61 1.83 13.72
C GLN A 8 18.02 2.50 12.49
N MET A 9 18.64 3.58 12.02
CA MET A 9 18.35 4.11 10.70
C MET A 9 18.68 3.03 9.68
N VAL A 10 17.67 2.57 8.92
CA VAL A 10 17.89 1.61 7.85
C VAL A 10 18.67 2.32 6.74
N SER A 11 19.95 1.98 6.63
CA SER A 11 20.84 2.43 5.55
C SER A 11 21.21 1.22 4.68
N ASP A 12 21.94 1.47 3.59
CA ASP A 12 22.52 0.45 2.72
C ASP A 12 23.78 -0.20 3.33
N ASP A 13 23.93 -0.13 4.66
CA ASP A 13 24.99 -0.79 5.40
C ASP A 13 24.92 -2.32 5.19
N SER A 14 25.85 -2.80 4.38
CA SER A 14 25.95 -4.21 4.01
C SER A 14 26.17 -5.14 5.20
N GLU A 15 26.83 -4.69 6.28
CA GLU A 15 27.05 -5.54 7.46
C GLU A 15 25.75 -5.76 8.21
N LEU A 16 24.98 -4.69 8.43
CA LEU A 16 23.65 -4.76 9.05
C LEU A 16 22.71 -5.66 8.22
N LEU A 17 22.62 -5.43 6.90
CA LEU A 17 21.72 -6.20 6.03
C LEU A 17 22.08 -7.69 6.01
N ASN A 18 23.38 -8.01 6.01
CA ASN A 18 23.84 -9.38 6.11
C ASN A 18 23.51 -10.01 7.47
N SER A 19 23.65 -9.27 8.58
CA SER A 19 23.26 -9.77 9.91
C SER A 19 21.76 -10.08 9.98
N ILE A 20 20.91 -9.24 9.40
CA ILE A 20 19.45 -9.47 9.34
C ILE A 20 19.17 -10.71 8.48
N LYS A 21 19.85 -10.86 7.34
CA LYS A 21 19.71 -12.04 6.48
C LYS A 21 20.07 -13.34 7.20
N GLN A 22 21.12 -13.33 8.03
CA GLN A 22 21.56 -14.50 8.80
C GLN A 22 20.52 -14.98 9.83
N LEU A 23 19.58 -14.13 10.25
CA LEU A 23 18.44 -14.55 11.08
C LEU A 23 17.51 -15.51 10.35
N ASN A 24 17.57 -15.55 9.00
CA ASN A 24 16.76 -16.43 8.14
C ASN A 24 15.27 -16.39 8.49
N ALA A 25 14.75 -15.17 8.73
CA ALA A 25 13.37 -14.98 9.14
C ALA A 25 12.40 -15.51 8.07
N SER A 26 11.41 -16.29 8.50
CA SER A 26 10.32 -16.75 7.63
C SER A 26 9.43 -15.61 7.15
N THR A 27 9.37 -14.51 7.90
CA THR A 27 8.56 -13.34 7.58
C THR A 27 9.25 -12.06 7.99
N MET A 28 9.17 -11.04 7.14
CA MET A 28 9.62 -9.68 7.44
C MET A 28 8.47 -8.70 7.23
N SER A 29 8.20 -7.86 8.24
CA SER A 29 7.12 -6.88 8.20
C SER A 29 7.67 -5.46 8.01
N TRP A 30 7.08 -4.71 7.07
CA TRP A 30 7.51 -3.37 6.67
C TRP A 30 6.36 -2.39 6.77
N SER A 31 6.23 -1.72 7.92
CA SER A 31 5.12 -0.79 8.17
C SER A 31 5.44 0.61 7.65
N ASN A 32 4.83 1.03 6.54
CA ASN A 32 4.99 2.33 5.87
C ASN A 32 6.42 2.66 5.41
N ILE A 33 7.38 1.76 5.57
CA ILE A 33 8.78 2.02 5.19
C ILE A 33 8.90 2.22 3.68
N CYS A 34 8.14 1.48 2.86
CA CYS A 34 8.18 1.61 1.41
C CYS A 34 7.84 3.02 0.90
N ASP A 35 7.03 3.79 1.63
CA ASP A 35 6.63 5.16 1.26
C ASP A 35 7.80 6.15 1.26
N PHE A 36 8.90 5.81 1.93
CA PHE A 36 10.09 6.67 2.04
C PHE A 36 11.18 6.33 1.02
N PHE A 37 10.94 5.35 0.15
CA PHE A 37 11.91 4.87 -0.83
C PHE A 37 11.31 4.91 -2.23
N ARG A 38 12.18 5.07 -3.24
CA ARG A 38 11.79 4.68 -4.59
C ARG A 38 11.64 3.17 -4.63
N ALA A 39 10.63 2.65 -5.33
CA ALA A 39 10.36 1.21 -5.45
C ALA A 39 11.63 0.39 -5.74
N ARG A 40 12.46 0.83 -6.70
CA ARG A 40 13.74 0.18 -7.03
C ARG A 40 14.68 0.04 -5.83
N ASP A 41 14.84 1.12 -5.07
CA ASP A 41 15.81 1.18 -3.97
C ASP A 41 15.26 0.41 -2.74
N PHE A 42 13.94 0.46 -2.54
CA PHE A 42 13.26 -0.39 -1.56
C PHE A 42 13.45 -1.88 -1.87
N HIS A 43 13.22 -2.31 -3.12
CA HIS A 43 13.42 -3.69 -3.53
C HIS A 43 14.87 -4.15 -3.36
N LYS A 44 15.86 -3.29 -3.64
CA LYS A 44 17.28 -3.60 -3.39
C LYS A 44 17.54 -3.84 -1.90
N LEU A 45 17.07 -2.93 -1.04
CA LEU A 45 17.20 -3.02 0.40
C LEU A 45 16.64 -4.34 0.93
N ILE A 46 15.38 -4.64 0.61
CA ILE A 46 14.71 -5.80 1.20
C ILE A 46 15.25 -7.12 0.63
N LYS A 47 15.67 -7.16 -0.65
CA LYS A 47 16.34 -8.34 -1.23
C LYS A 47 17.67 -8.65 -0.54
N ALA A 48 18.41 -7.60 -0.16
CA ALA A 48 19.70 -7.76 0.50
C ALA A 48 19.57 -8.44 1.87
N CYS A 49 18.43 -8.24 2.56
CA CYS A 49 18.16 -8.89 3.84
C CYS A 49 17.24 -10.13 3.75
N SER A 50 16.65 -10.45 2.60
CA SER A 50 15.82 -11.66 2.41
C SER A 50 16.62 -12.96 2.56
N GLY A 51 16.06 -13.91 3.31
CA GLY A 51 16.43 -15.33 3.24
C GLY A 51 15.69 -16.05 2.09
N SER A 52 16.01 -17.31 1.83
CA SER A 52 15.53 -18.06 0.66
C SER A 52 14.02 -18.28 0.60
N ASN A 53 13.32 -18.23 1.74
CA ASN A 53 11.89 -18.44 1.86
C ASN A 53 11.19 -17.30 2.62
N THR A 54 11.84 -16.13 2.72
CA THR A 54 11.28 -15.01 3.45
C THR A 54 10.05 -14.45 2.73
N VAL A 55 8.92 -14.45 3.43
CA VAL A 55 7.73 -13.71 3.01
C VAL A 55 7.82 -12.27 3.49
N HIS A 56 7.70 -11.32 2.59
CA HIS A 56 7.63 -9.91 2.92
C HIS A 56 6.18 -9.50 3.06
N VAL A 57 5.81 -8.95 4.20
CA VAL A 57 4.53 -8.28 4.43
C VAL A 57 4.81 -6.80 4.56
N MET A 58 4.13 -5.96 3.78
CA MET A 58 4.30 -4.52 3.88
C MET A 58 2.96 -3.82 3.94
N SER A 59 2.99 -2.63 4.52
CA SER A 59 1.92 -1.66 4.41
C SER A 59 2.40 -0.34 3.84
N SER A 60 1.53 0.32 3.08
CA SER A 60 1.72 1.66 2.53
C SER A 60 0.48 2.50 2.78
N MET A 61 0.69 3.77 3.14
CA MET A 61 -0.38 4.76 3.25
C MET A 61 -0.31 5.82 2.15
N ASN A 62 0.77 5.84 1.35
CA ASN A 62 1.02 6.88 0.34
C ASN A 62 1.21 6.35 -1.08
N TRP A 63 1.06 5.05 -1.31
CA TRP A 63 1.22 4.40 -2.61
C TRP A 63 0.46 5.09 -3.77
N VAL A 64 -0.76 5.60 -3.50
CA VAL A 64 -1.57 6.30 -4.52
C VAL A 64 -0.89 7.53 -5.10
N THR A 65 0.05 8.12 -4.38
CA THR A 65 0.78 9.31 -4.82
C THR A 65 1.88 9.01 -5.83
N GLU A 66 2.25 7.74 -5.99
CA GLU A 66 3.29 7.31 -6.92
C GLU A 66 2.78 7.11 -8.35
N VAL A 67 1.46 7.17 -8.54
CA VAL A 67 0.81 6.93 -9.83
C VAL A 67 -0.15 8.04 -10.20
N PHE A 68 -0.09 8.47 -11.46
CA PHE A 68 -0.98 9.48 -12.01
C PHE A 68 -2.42 8.94 -12.12
N GLY A 69 -3.40 9.80 -11.81
CA GLY A 69 -4.82 9.45 -11.79
C GLY A 69 -5.28 8.90 -10.43
N GLY A 70 -4.38 8.79 -9.45
CA GLY A 70 -4.72 8.41 -8.07
C GLY A 70 -5.39 9.54 -7.30
N HIS A 71 -5.28 10.78 -7.77
CA HIS A 71 -5.81 11.96 -7.08
C HIS A 71 -6.74 12.78 -7.99
N ILE A 72 -7.80 13.37 -7.42
CA ILE A 72 -8.80 14.10 -8.22
C ILE A 72 -8.25 15.35 -8.93
N ALA A 73 -7.15 15.91 -8.41
CA ALA A 73 -6.47 17.04 -9.04
C ALA A 73 -5.72 16.66 -10.32
N ASP A 74 -5.47 15.38 -10.58
CA ASP A 74 -4.81 14.90 -11.81
C ASP A 74 -5.68 15.05 -13.06
N TYR A 75 -6.96 15.39 -12.89
CA TYR A 75 -7.93 15.48 -13.98
C TYR A 75 -8.27 16.95 -14.24
N ASP A 76 -7.90 17.55 -15.36
CA ASP A 76 -8.20 18.99 -15.57
C ASP A 76 -9.68 19.30 -15.89
N ASP A 77 -10.39 18.38 -16.54
CA ASP A 77 -11.80 18.59 -16.92
C ASP A 77 -12.74 18.47 -15.71
N SER A 78 -13.44 19.57 -15.39
CA SER A 78 -14.39 19.66 -14.29
C SER A 78 -15.57 18.67 -14.41
N ARG A 79 -15.96 18.29 -15.64
CA ARG A 79 -17.01 17.29 -15.90
C ARG A 79 -16.54 15.90 -15.50
N VAL A 80 -15.27 15.60 -15.75
CA VAL A 80 -14.64 14.33 -15.34
C VAL A 80 -14.53 14.26 -13.81
N ARG A 81 -14.04 15.34 -13.16
CA ARG A 81 -14.01 15.41 -11.68
C ARG A 81 -15.40 15.19 -11.07
N ARG A 82 -16.43 15.86 -11.61
CA ARG A 82 -17.83 15.71 -11.16
C ARG A 82 -18.31 14.27 -11.30
N LYS A 83 -18.04 13.62 -12.44
CA LYS A 83 -18.41 12.23 -12.67
C LYS A 83 -17.74 11.29 -11.66
N ILE A 84 -16.43 11.46 -11.43
CA ILE A 84 -15.67 10.69 -10.43
C ILE A 84 -16.34 10.80 -9.05
N LEU A 85 -16.70 12.01 -8.61
CA LEU A 85 -17.35 12.21 -7.31
C LEU A 85 -18.72 11.54 -7.20
N ILE A 86 -19.52 11.58 -8.27
CA ILE A 86 -20.84 10.92 -8.32
C ILE A 86 -20.66 9.40 -8.24
N ASP A 87 -19.79 8.84 -9.08
CA ASP A 87 -19.55 7.39 -9.15
C ASP A 87 -18.95 6.87 -7.84
N ALA A 88 -18.00 7.60 -7.26
CA ALA A 88 -17.39 7.29 -5.98
C ALA A 88 -18.41 7.31 -4.83
N ARG A 89 -19.28 8.32 -4.78
CA ARG A 89 -20.34 8.40 -3.77
C ARG A 89 -21.29 7.22 -3.87
N LYS A 90 -21.70 6.87 -5.10
CA LYS A 90 -22.56 5.70 -5.35
C LYS A 90 -21.89 4.41 -4.85
N MET A 91 -20.62 4.19 -5.22
CA MET A 91 -19.84 3.03 -4.78
C MET A 91 -19.79 2.92 -3.25
N ILE A 92 -19.47 3.99 -2.54
CA ILE A 92 -19.35 3.98 -1.07
C ILE A 92 -20.70 3.65 -0.42
N LEU A 93 -21.79 4.25 -0.90
CA LEU A 93 -23.14 3.99 -0.37
C LEU A 93 -23.60 2.56 -0.62
N GLU A 94 -23.24 1.95 -1.76
CA GLU A 94 -23.57 0.56 -2.09
C GLU A 94 -22.73 -0.44 -1.28
N SER A 95 -21.44 -0.15 -1.05
CA SER A 95 -20.56 -1.08 -0.31
C SER A 95 -20.62 -0.91 1.22
N GLY A 96 -21.00 0.26 1.71
CA GLY A 96 -20.99 0.59 3.15
C GLY A 96 -21.71 -0.43 4.03
N PRO A 97 -22.98 -0.80 3.73
CA PRO A 97 -23.72 -1.78 4.51
C PRO A 97 -23.10 -3.17 4.56
N ALA A 98 -22.32 -3.56 3.55
CA ALA A 98 -21.61 -4.84 3.54
C ALA A 98 -20.32 -4.80 4.36
N ILE A 99 -19.65 -3.63 4.39
CA ILE A 99 -18.39 -3.43 5.12
C ILE A 99 -18.65 -3.25 6.62
N ASP A 100 -19.69 -2.51 6.99
CA ASP A 100 -20.13 -2.33 8.36
C ASP A 100 -21.66 -2.51 8.47
N PRO A 101 -22.12 -3.76 8.58
CA PRO A 101 -23.53 -4.05 8.77
C PRO A 101 -24.12 -3.42 10.04
N SER A 102 -23.28 -3.12 11.04
CA SER A 102 -23.70 -2.55 12.31
C SER A 102 -23.93 -1.04 12.25
N GLY A 103 -23.36 -0.37 11.25
CA GLY A 103 -23.37 1.09 11.14
C GLY A 103 -22.66 1.81 12.30
N TYR A 104 -21.82 1.08 13.06
CA TYR A 104 -21.10 1.62 14.21
C TYR A 104 -20.06 2.67 13.79
N PHE A 105 -19.42 2.50 12.63
CA PHE A 105 -18.44 3.44 12.13
C PHE A 105 -19.09 4.63 11.43
N ARG A 106 -18.54 5.83 11.70
CA ARG A 106 -19.00 7.09 11.12
C ARG A 106 -18.41 7.31 9.72
N TYR A 107 -18.98 6.65 8.71
CA TYR A 107 -18.60 6.83 7.30
C TYR A 107 -19.09 8.15 6.69
N ASP A 108 -19.96 8.89 7.40
CA ASP A 108 -20.45 10.19 6.98
C ASP A 108 -19.32 11.22 6.79
N GLN A 109 -18.21 11.08 7.52
CA GLN A 109 -17.03 11.95 7.39
C GLN A 109 -16.38 11.86 6.01
N ILE A 110 -16.47 10.71 5.34
CA ILE A 110 -15.94 10.51 3.99
C ILE A 110 -16.62 11.48 3.03
N PHE A 111 -17.93 11.70 3.19
CA PHE A 111 -18.71 12.56 2.32
C PHE A 111 -18.52 14.06 2.56
N LYS A 112 -17.85 14.45 3.65
CA LYS A 112 -17.65 15.88 3.97
C LYS A 112 -16.60 16.56 3.09
N HIS A 113 -15.72 15.80 2.44
CA HIS A 113 -14.66 16.37 1.62
C HIS A 113 -14.53 15.63 0.27
N PRO A 114 -14.59 16.33 -0.87
CA PRO A 114 -14.49 15.71 -2.20
C PRO A 114 -13.27 14.80 -2.39
N HIS A 115 -12.11 15.19 -1.84
CA HIS A 115 -10.89 14.37 -1.79
C HIS A 115 -11.12 12.98 -1.16
N ASN A 116 -11.80 12.92 -0.02
CA ASN A 116 -12.02 11.66 0.68
C ASN A 116 -12.95 10.74 -0.12
N ILE A 117 -13.98 11.31 -0.76
CA ILE A 117 -14.86 10.57 -1.66
C ILE A 117 -14.07 10.03 -2.85
N SER A 118 -13.31 10.88 -3.54
CA SER A 118 -12.61 10.51 -4.76
C SER A 118 -11.48 9.51 -4.52
N ASN A 119 -10.74 9.63 -3.42
CA ASN A 119 -9.57 8.79 -3.15
C ASN A 119 -9.93 7.31 -3.08
N VAL A 120 -11.02 6.97 -2.40
CA VAL A 120 -11.52 5.59 -2.29
C VAL A 120 -11.70 4.96 -3.67
N PHE A 121 -12.31 5.73 -4.57
CA PHE A 121 -12.64 5.28 -5.91
C PHE A 121 -11.43 5.24 -6.84
N LEU A 122 -10.59 6.27 -6.79
CA LEU A 122 -9.40 6.39 -7.63
C LEU A 122 -8.32 5.40 -7.23
N ALA A 123 -8.11 5.15 -5.93
CA ALA A 123 -7.23 4.11 -5.43
C ALA A 123 -7.54 2.75 -6.09
N ARG A 124 -8.81 2.33 -6.08
CA ARG A 124 -9.22 1.08 -6.74
C ARG A 124 -8.89 1.05 -8.25
N ARG A 125 -8.92 2.20 -8.93
CA ARG A 125 -8.61 2.29 -10.36
C ARG A 125 -7.11 2.25 -10.66
N VAL A 126 -6.29 2.77 -9.76
CA VAL A 126 -4.84 2.85 -9.97
C VAL A 126 -4.05 1.74 -9.30
N LYS A 127 -4.71 0.86 -8.53
CA LYS A 127 -4.10 -0.33 -7.90
C LYS A 127 -3.16 -1.06 -8.85
N ASP A 128 -3.68 -1.50 -9.99
CA ASP A 128 -2.93 -2.39 -10.88
C ASP A 128 -1.76 -1.63 -11.53
N ASN A 129 -1.95 -0.33 -11.82
CA ASN A 129 -0.87 0.53 -12.29
C ASN A 129 0.24 0.67 -11.25
N TRP A 130 -0.13 0.85 -9.98
CA TRP A 130 0.82 0.95 -8.89
C TRP A 130 1.54 -0.38 -8.65
N GLN A 131 0.84 -1.51 -8.64
CA GLN A 131 1.46 -2.83 -8.51
C GLN A 131 2.47 -3.08 -9.63
N ASN A 132 2.09 -2.78 -10.87
CA ASN A 132 2.95 -2.90 -12.03
C ASN A 132 4.18 -1.97 -11.92
N HIS A 133 4.00 -0.76 -11.40
CA HIS A 133 5.10 0.17 -11.14
C HIS A 133 6.05 -0.38 -10.07
N PHE A 134 5.50 -0.79 -8.94
CA PHE A 134 6.23 -1.22 -7.76
C PHE A 134 7.08 -2.46 -8.07
N PHE A 135 6.46 -3.50 -8.63
CA PHE A 135 7.14 -4.77 -8.95
C PHE A 135 7.84 -4.79 -10.30
N ARG A 136 7.99 -3.65 -10.99
CA ARG A 136 8.59 -3.60 -12.32
C ARG A 136 10.01 -4.18 -12.29
N GLY A 137 10.25 -5.23 -13.09
CA GLY A 137 11.55 -5.90 -13.19
C GLY A 137 11.95 -6.68 -11.94
N GLN A 138 11.01 -6.93 -11.02
CA GLN A 138 11.24 -7.79 -9.87
C GLN A 138 10.74 -9.20 -10.17
N ASP A 139 11.53 -10.19 -9.78
CA ASP A 139 11.16 -11.60 -9.87
C ASP A 139 10.54 -12.04 -8.54
N VAL A 140 9.20 -12.03 -8.49
CA VAL A 140 8.41 -12.26 -7.27
C VAL A 140 7.32 -13.30 -7.54
N ASP A 141 6.95 -14.03 -6.49
CA ASP A 141 5.81 -14.94 -6.49
C ASP A 141 4.86 -14.67 -5.32
N ASN A 142 3.68 -15.29 -5.40
CA ASN A 142 2.63 -15.24 -4.37
C ASN A 142 2.28 -13.81 -3.93
N VAL A 143 2.21 -12.88 -4.89
CA VAL A 143 1.84 -11.50 -4.61
C VAL A 143 0.36 -11.43 -4.27
N ASP A 144 0.06 -11.20 -3.00
CA ASP A 144 -1.29 -10.90 -2.51
C ASP A 144 -1.38 -9.43 -2.08
N VAL A 145 -2.43 -8.75 -2.53
CA VAL A 145 -2.61 -7.31 -2.31
C VAL A 145 -4.03 -7.01 -1.90
N SER A 146 -4.16 -6.50 -0.68
CA SER A 146 -5.43 -6.13 -0.07
C SER A 146 -5.47 -4.64 0.29
N PHE A 147 -6.68 -4.09 0.29
CA PHE A 147 -6.94 -2.70 0.70
C PHE A 147 -7.74 -2.71 1.97
N SER A 148 -7.37 -1.82 2.88
CA SER A 148 -8.17 -1.52 4.05
C SER A 148 -8.44 -0.03 4.08
N GLN A 149 -9.72 0.33 4.00
CA GLN A 149 -10.14 1.71 4.14
C GLN A 149 -10.00 2.11 5.59
N TYR A 150 -9.11 3.07 5.87
CA TYR A 150 -8.92 3.59 7.20
C TYR A 150 -9.47 5.02 7.27
N ALA A 151 -10.66 5.15 7.86
CA ALA A 151 -11.32 6.44 8.04
C ALA A 151 -10.90 7.07 9.37
N HIS A 152 -9.99 8.04 9.32
CA HIS A 152 -9.77 8.95 10.45
C HIS A 152 -10.79 10.09 10.37
N THR A 153 -11.03 10.76 11.50
CA THR A 153 -12.08 11.78 11.69
C THR A 153 -12.07 12.94 10.68
N HIS A 154 -11.01 13.13 9.89
CA HIS A 154 -10.90 14.18 8.89
C HIS A 154 -10.34 13.74 7.52
N ARG A 155 -9.78 12.53 7.38
CA ARG A 155 -9.18 12.01 6.13
C ARG A 155 -9.38 10.51 6.01
N VAL A 156 -9.60 10.06 4.77
CA VAL A 156 -9.58 8.63 4.43
C VAL A 156 -8.21 8.29 3.88
N HIS A 157 -7.56 7.32 4.52
CA HIS A 157 -6.34 6.70 4.02
C HIS A 157 -6.69 5.34 3.44
N GLU A 158 -6.17 5.07 2.25
CA GLU A 158 -6.28 3.75 1.62
C GLU A 158 -5.03 2.97 2.00
N LEU A 159 -5.09 2.30 3.16
CA LEU A 159 -4.02 1.42 3.58
C LEU A 159 -3.92 0.27 2.59
N LEU A 160 -2.75 0.15 1.98
CA LEU A 160 -2.41 -0.96 1.11
C LEU A 160 -1.58 -1.95 1.88
N ASN A 161 -2.06 -3.18 2.00
CA ASN A 161 -1.30 -4.30 2.55
C ASN A 161 -0.90 -5.23 1.41
N ILE A 162 0.36 -5.64 1.40
CA ILE A 162 0.91 -6.51 0.36
C ILE A 162 1.71 -7.60 1.03
N SER A 163 1.56 -8.82 0.55
CA SER A 163 2.47 -9.91 0.85
C SER A 163 3.02 -10.51 -0.43
N PHE A 164 4.29 -10.91 -0.42
CA PHE A 164 4.97 -11.50 -1.57
C PHE A 164 6.28 -12.15 -1.13
N ARG A 165 6.86 -12.95 -2.01
CA ARG A 165 8.19 -13.52 -1.85
C ARG A 165 8.99 -13.31 -3.13
N TYR A 166 10.32 -13.27 -3.02
CA TYR A 166 11.20 -13.28 -4.18
C TYR A 166 11.43 -14.69 -4.66
N ASN A 167 11.39 -14.88 -5.98
CA ASN A 167 11.92 -16.09 -6.58
C ASN A 167 13.44 -16.05 -6.45
N HIS A 168 13.98 -16.78 -5.48
CA HIS A 168 15.40 -17.04 -5.45
C HIS A 168 15.67 -18.09 -6.53
N LEU A 169 16.10 -17.63 -7.72
CA LEU A 169 16.76 -18.52 -8.66
C LEU A 169 17.95 -19.14 -7.91
N THR A 170 17.94 -20.47 -7.87
CA THR A 170 18.95 -21.31 -7.24
C THR A 170 20.32 -21.11 -7.89
#